data_AF-A0A9W8L9V3-F1
#
_entry.id   AF-A0A9W8L9V3-F1
#
_cell.length_a   1.000
_cell.length_b   1.000
_cell.length_c   1.000
_cell.angle_alpha   90.00
_cell.angle_beta   90.00
_cell.angle_gamma   90.00
#
_symmetry.space_group_name_H-M   'P 1'
#
loop_
_entity.id
_entity.type
_entity.pdbx_description
1 polymer ?
#
loop_
_entity_poly.entity_id
_entity_poly.type
_entity_poly.pdbx_seq_one_letter_code
_entity_poly.pdbx_strand_id
1 'polypeptide(L)'
;MSDEKRVKFVVHSDGTIPAAGDIETGCLLEEIPQQPERRQCRGRAFWTRFFRGFFIFIFYFLLIRAVTNVVKNNGGWRKMWHGCDGMGGDHPHRGPPGHHGPHHHGDNEFTHVYAIPKPKPFRGAAKWDNPYARMNPEAMSALVNGKLAVTDVGSLFYPSGETCIPTIPVDGLEKYSFNATEFNSITHRVTGNIGSDVYIESTSDSSASFEAHVMVSDPEIAKDISLTEGRNEEGKIVFQLSGPKWLGQNKCAYARIVLKIPDTVTDLVALRSNFIYGKYKLDKSLAHAINFGDFEVNAAVSSIVTPPIRAENIVINTVSGTIHGYYRISSSVSVHSVSGKIDVGVNVRKADKSSIVAESVSGSVTVRVAGGFDGTFLARTINGEVEVEDDSDGSNRLHFDKNLSRVKTGTFGPDSNTRVGDSSLKAAVINGDVSVEFE
;
A
#
# COMPACT_ATOMS: atom_id res chain seq x y z
N MET A 1 -26.12 -48.35 22.84
CA MET A 1 -27.23 -47.58 23.45
C MET A 1 -26.73 -46.15 23.61
N SER A 2 -27.16 -45.28 22.70
CA SER A 2 -26.72 -43.89 22.52
C SER A 2 -27.99 -43.09 22.26
N ASP A 3 -28.35 -42.22 23.20
CA ASP A 3 -29.53 -41.36 23.09
C ASP A 3 -29.10 -39.98 22.57
N GLU A 4 -29.26 -39.77 21.27
CA GLU A 4 -29.21 -38.45 20.63
C GLU A 4 -30.49 -37.67 20.98
N LYS A 5 -30.37 -36.59 21.77
CA LYS A 5 -31.42 -35.57 21.86
C LYS A 5 -31.34 -34.65 20.65
N ARG A 6 -32.23 -34.85 19.67
CA ARG A 6 -32.46 -33.91 18.57
C ARG A 6 -33.53 -32.89 18.96
N VAL A 7 -33.21 -31.60 18.91
CA VAL A 7 -34.18 -30.51 19.02
C VAL A 7 -34.76 -30.25 17.62
N LYS A 8 -36.10 -30.29 17.52
CA LYS A 8 -36.84 -30.06 16.28
C LYS A 8 -37.35 -28.62 16.28
N PHE A 9 -36.86 -27.80 15.36
CA PHE A 9 -37.42 -26.47 15.11
C PHE A 9 -38.46 -26.58 14.00
N VAL A 10 -39.68 -26.13 14.28
CA VAL A 10 -40.74 -25.97 13.26
C VAL A 10 -40.66 -24.53 12.77
N VAL A 11 -40.29 -24.35 11.51
CA VAL A 11 -40.32 -23.06 10.82
C VAL A 11 -41.54 -23.07 9.91
N HIS A 12 -42.48 -22.15 10.13
CA HIS A 12 -43.61 -21.95 9.24
C HIS A 12 -43.17 -21.21 7.97
N SER A 13 -43.79 -21.53 6.84
CA SER A 13 -43.41 -21.05 5.49
C SER A 13 -43.61 -19.55 5.24
N ASP A 14 -44.02 -18.79 6.25
CA ASP A 14 -44.22 -17.33 6.21
C ASP A 14 -43.16 -16.54 7.01
N GLY A 15 -42.18 -17.23 7.62
CA GLY A 15 -41.00 -16.60 8.20
C GLY A 15 -41.19 -15.91 9.56
N THR A 16 -42.26 -16.21 10.29
CA THR A 16 -42.48 -15.64 11.64
C THR A 16 -42.00 -16.57 12.77
N ILE A 17 -41.36 -15.99 13.79
CA ILE A 17 -40.97 -16.68 15.04
C ILE A 17 -41.92 -16.20 16.15
N PRO A 18 -42.55 -17.09 16.94
CA PRO A 18 -43.47 -16.67 18.00
C PRO A 18 -42.74 -15.95 19.12
N ALA A 19 -43.27 -14.79 19.53
CA ALA A 19 -42.78 -14.02 20.65
C ALA A 19 -43.00 -14.79 21.96
N ALA A 20 -41.92 -14.93 22.74
CA ALA A 20 -41.98 -15.49 24.09
C ALA A 20 -42.69 -14.51 25.03
N GLY A 21 -43.83 -14.92 25.57
CA GLY A 21 -44.54 -14.23 26.63
C GLY A 21 -45.26 -15.25 27.52
N ASP A 22 -45.15 -15.01 28.81
CA ASP A 22 -45.97 -15.53 29.93
C ASP A 22 -45.56 -16.87 30.56
N ILE A 23 -44.66 -16.76 31.55
CA ILE A 23 -44.66 -17.62 32.74
C ILE A 23 -44.95 -16.72 33.94
N GLU A 24 -46.12 -16.93 34.55
CA GLU A 24 -46.58 -16.32 35.79
C GLU A 24 -45.85 -16.88 37.02
N THR A 25 -45.49 -16.02 37.98
CA THR A 25 -45.49 -16.37 39.42
C THR A 25 -45.50 -15.12 40.31
N GLY A 26 -46.59 -14.92 41.05
CA GLY A 26 -46.63 -14.89 42.53
C GLY A 26 -46.03 -13.71 43.32
N CYS A 27 -46.92 -13.03 44.06
CA CYS A 27 -46.73 -11.90 44.98
C CYS A 27 -45.72 -12.07 46.14
N LEU A 28 -45.14 -10.94 46.63
CA LEU A 28 -45.26 -10.42 48.02
C LEU A 28 -44.61 -9.02 48.15
N LEU A 29 -45.12 -8.23 49.11
CA LEU A 29 -44.75 -6.85 49.51
C LEU A 29 -43.25 -6.71 49.88
N GLU A 30 -42.58 -5.55 49.85
CA GLU A 30 -42.76 -4.34 50.69
C GLU A 30 -41.79 -3.19 50.29
N GLU A 31 -42.17 -1.95 50.65
CA GLU A 31 -41.41 -0.69 50.85
C GLU A 31 -40.68 0.09 49.72
N ILE A 32 -40.99 1.40 49.71
CA ILE A 32 -40.47 2.55 48.93
C ILE A 32 -39.30 3.18 49.75
N PRO A 33 -38.16 3.63 49.18
CA PRO A 33 -38.08 5.03 48.76
C PRO A 33 -37.13 5.44 47.61
N GLN A 34 -37.57 6.55 46.99
CA GLN A 34 -36.81 7.66 46.38
C GLN A 34 -36.21 7.54 44.96
N GLN A 35 -36.76 8.40 44.10
CA GLN A 35 -36.22 8.93 42.83
C GLN A 35 -34.83 9.58 43.02
N PRO A 36 -33.96 9.72 41.97
CA PRO A 36 -34.26 10.69 40.91
C PRO A 36 -33.64 10.48 39.50
N GLU A 37 -34.03 11.41 38.62
CA GLU A 37 -33.42 11.87 37.37
C GLU A 37 -33.72 11.16 36.02
N ARG A 38 -34.60 11.84 35.27
CA ARG A 38 -34.74 11.74 33.81
C ARG A 38 -33.45 12.15 33.12
N ARG A 39 -32.81 11.24 32.37
CA ARG A 39 -31.88 11.59 31.28
C ARG A 39 -32.51 11.28 29.92
N GLN A 40 -32.65 12.33 29.12
CA GLN A 40 -33.13 12.30 27.74
C GLN A 40 -32.21 11.45 26.85
N CYS A 41 -32.79 10.43 26.21
CA CYS A 41 -32.14 9.66 25.14
C CYS A 41 -32.03 10.51 23.86
N ARG A 42 -30.90 11.19 23.65
CA ARG A 42 -30.55 11.90 22.40
C ARG A 42 -29.38 11.26 21.62
N GLY A 43 -29.09 9.97 21.85
CA GLY A 43 -27.93 9.29 21.24
C GLY A 43 -28.20 8.45 19.97
N ARG A 44 -29.44 8.01 19.70
CA ARG A 44 -29.69 6.99 18.65
C ARG A 44 -29.83 7.53 17.22
N ALA A 45 -30.22 8.78 17.03
CA ALA A 45 -30.47 9.35 15.70
C ALA A 45 -29.19 9.81 14.98
N PHE A 46 -28.12 10.12 15.71
CA PHE A 46 -26.85 10.56 15.14
C PHE A 46 -26.07 9.38 14.52
N TRP A 47 -25.99 8.27 15.25
CA TRP A 47 -25.30 7.06 14.81
C TRP A 47 -25.90 6.43 13.55
N THR A 48 -27.24 6.42 13.43
CA THR A 48 -27.92 5.87 12.24
C THR A 48 -27.72 6.73 10.99
N ARG A 49 -27.59 8.05 11.12
CA ARG A 49 -27.26 8.94 9.98
C ARG A 49 -25.79 8.86 9.58
N PHE A 50 -24.88 8.75 10.54
CA PHE A 50 -23.45 8.58 10.27
C PHE A 50 -23.15 7.26 9.55
N PHE A 51 -23.72 6.14 10.01
CA PHE A 51 -23.55 4.85 9.35
C PHE A 51 -24.18 4.81 7.95
N ARG A 52 -25.37 5.39 7.73
CA ARG A 52 -25.97 5.43 6.38
C ARG A 52 -25.12 6.23 5.38
N GLY A 53 -24.56 7.36 5.80
CA GLY A 53 -23.65 8.14 4.96
C GLY A 53 -22.35 7.39 4.64
N PHE A 54 -21.79 6.70 5.64
CA PHE A 54 -20.57 5.91 5.52
C PHE A 54 -20.74 4.70 4.57
N PHE A 55 -21.84 3.95 4.68
CA PHE A 55 -22.11 2.81 3.78
C PHE A 55 -22.41 3.24 2.34
N ILE A 56 -23.15 4.34 2.12
CA ILE A 56 -23.40 4.88 0.78
C ILE A 56 -22.07 5.34 0.16
N PHE A 57 -21.18 5.94 0.95
CA PHE A 57 -19.87 6.39 0.50
C PHE A 57 -18.93 5.22 0.16
N ILE A 58 -18.91 4.15 0.97
CA ILE A 58 -18.17 2.91 0.68
C ILE A 58 -18.65 2.29 -0.63
N PHE A 59 -19.96 2.24 -0.85
CA PHE A 59 -20.54 1.71 -2.09
C PHE A 59 -20.08 2.52 -3.31
N TYR A 60 -20.07 3.85 -3.25
CA TYR A 60 -19.56 4.71 -4.33
C TYR A 60 -18.06 4.57 -4.55
N PHE A 61 -17.26 4.42 -3.49
CA PHE A 61 -15.82 4.21 -3.58
C PHE A 61 -15.48 2.88 -4.26
N LEU A 62 -16.20 1.80 -3.91
CA LEU A 62 -16.07 0.49 -4.56
C LEU A 62 -16.51 0.51 -6.02
N LEU A 63 -17.58 1.25 -6.34
CA LEU A 63 -18.07 1.41 -7.72
C LEU A 63 -17.03 2.12 -8.61
N ILE A 64 -16.41 3.20 -8.12
CA ILE A 64 -15.38 3.94 -8.85
C ILE A 64 -14.14 3.07 -9.11
N ARG A 65 -13.78 2.22 -8.14
CA ARG A 65 -12.63 1.29 -8.28
C ARG A 65 -12.92 0.14 -9.25
N ALA A 66 -14.14 -0.38 -9.26
CA ALA A 66 -14.57 -1.38 -10.22
C ALA A 66 -14.55 -0.83 -11.67
N VAL A 67 -15.04 0.40 -11.86
CA VAL A 67 -15.03 1.07 -13.19
C VAL A 67 -13.60 1.34 -13.67
N THR A 68 -12.69 1.78 -12.80
CA THR A 68 -11.28 2.02 -13.20
C THR A 68 -10.51 0.75 -13.54
N ASN A 69 -10.79 -0.37 -12.86
CA ASN A 69 -10.19 -1.67 -13.23
C ASN A 69 -10.73 -2.22 -14.56
N VAL A 70 -12.00 -1.99 -14.90
CA VAL A 70 -12.56 -2.36 -16.21
C VAL A 70 -11.95 -1.51 -17.35
N VAL A 71 -11.69 -0.23 -17.11
CA VAL A 71 -11.05 0.65 -18.09
C VAL A 71 -9.58 0.26 -18.32
N LYS A 72 -8.85 -0.19 -17.29
CA LYS A 72 -7.47 -0.66 -17.44
C LYS A 72 -7.36 -2.01 -18.17
N ASN A 73 -8.34 -2.90 -18.03
CA ASN A 73 -8.30 -4.24 -18.65
C ASN A 73 -8.86 -4.29 -20.09
N ASN A 74 -9.50 -3.23 -20.58
CA ASN A 74 -10.06 -3.18 -21.94
C ASN A 74 -9.21 -2.39 -22.96
N GLY A 75 -7.90 -2.29 -22.75
CA GLY A 75 -6.93 -1.66 -23.68
C GLY A 75 -6.76 -2.34 -25.05
N GLY A 76 -7.78 -3.06 -25.54
CA GLY A 76 -7.77 -3.84 -26.79
C GLY A 76 -8.41 -3.17 -28.01
N TRP A 77 -8.77 -1.88 -27.96
CA TRP A 77 -9.45 -1.19 -29.07
C TRP A 77 -8.75 0.11 -29.46
N ARG A 78 -7.65 0.03 -30.21
CA ARG A 78 -7.21 1.02 -31.22
C ARG A 78 -6.02 0.53 -32.07
N LYS A 79 -6.09 -0.70 -32.57
CA LYS A 79 -5.44 -1.09 -33.83
C LYS A 79 -6.51 -1.16 -34.91
N MET A 80 -6.97 0.01 -35.38
CA MET A 80 -7.89 0.06 -36.53
C MET A 80 -7.93 1.43 -37.20
N TRP A 81 -6.77 2.09 -37.38
CA TRP A 81 -6.66 3.28 -38.24
C TRP A 81 -5.27 3.30 -38.89
N HIS A 82 -5.06 2.44 -39.89
CA HIS A 82 -4.11 2.66 -40.98
C HIS A 82 -4.63 1.89 -42.19
N GLY A 83 -5.19 2.63 -43.14
CA GLY A 83 -5.73 2.05 -44.36
C GLY A 83 -6.61 3.03 -45.11
N CYS A 84 -6.01 4.14 -45.57
CA CYS A 84 -6.37 4.93 -46.74
C CYS A 84 -5.52 6.21 -46.70
N ASP A 85 -4.52 6.30 -47.56
CA ASP A 85 -4.30 7.49 -48.39
C ASP A 85 -3.29 7.12 -49.48
N GLY A 86 -3.76 7.25 -50.71
CA GLY A 86 -2.99 7.00 -51.91
C GLY A 86 -2.40 8.27 -52.49
N MET A 87 -1.44 8.03 -53.39
CA MET A 87 -1.07 8.78 -54.58
C MET A 87 -0.77 10.29 -54.48
N GLY A 88 0.47 10.63 -54.86
CA GLY A 88 0.72 11.83 -55.66
C GLY A 88 2.09 12.45 -55.49
N GLY A 89 2.88 12.46 -56.57
CA GLY A 89 3.82 13.55 -56.84
C GLY A 89 5.30 13.19 -56.97
N ASP A 90 5.71 12.78 -58.17
CA ASP A 90 7.07 12.94 -58.65
C ASP A 90 7.41 14.44 -58.82
N HIS A 91 8.57 14.88 -58.31
CA HIS A 91 9.42 15.85 -59.00
C HIS A 91 10.85 15.88 -58.39
N PRO A 92 11.91 15.96 -59.22
CA PRO A 92 13.30 15.89 -58.75
C PRO A 92 13.97 17.27 -58.67
N HIS A 93 14.79 17.51 -57.65
CA HIS A 93 15.85 18.52 -57.73
C HIS A 93 17.12 18.05 -57.00
N ARG A 94 18.21 18.02 -57.79
CA ARG A 94 19.60 17.86 -57.38
C ARG A 94 20.09 19.11 -56.65
N GLY A 95 20.89 18.90 -55.60
CA GLY A 95 21.77 19.90 -54.98
C GLY A 95 23.00 19.22 -54.35
N PRO A 96 24.20 19.82 -54.37
CA PRO A 96 25.51 19.14 -54.22
C PRO A 96 26.00 18.97 -52.77
N PRO A 97 27.06 18.19 -52.52
CA PRO A 97 27.50 17.82 -51.17
C PRO A 97 28.34 18.93 -50.51
N GLY A 98 27.94 19.32 -49.30
CA GLY A 98 28.69 20.23 -48.42
C GLY A 98 29.47 19.48 -47.35
N HIS A 99 30.79 19.69 -47.34
CA HIS A 99 31.74 19.26 -46.31
C HIS A 99 31.60 20.08 -45.01
N HIS A 100 31.42 19.41 -43.87
CA HIS A 100 31.81 19.85 -42.51
C HIS A 100 32.05 18.56 -41.70
N GLY A 101 33.23 18.23 -41.16
CA GLY A 101 33.96 18.91 -40.09
C GLY A 101 33.65 18.20 -38.76
N PRO A 102 34.61 17.51 -38.09
CA PRO A 102 34.30 16.72 -36.90
C PRO A 102 34.13 17.62 -35.67
N HIS A 103 32.92 17.66 -35.13
CA HIS A 103 32.65 18.25 -33.82
C HIS A 103 33.08 17.26 -32.72
N HIS A 104 34.11 17.65 -31.97
CA HIS A 104 34.43 17.06 -30.67
C HIS A 104 33.28 17.32 -29.69
N HIS A 105 32.54 16.27 -29.35
CA HIS A 105 31.71 16.26 -28.16
C HIS A 105 32.62 16.03 -26.95
N GLY A 106 32.83 17.09 -26.16
CA GLY A 106 33.35 16.97 -24.81
C GLY A 106 32.23 16.49 -23.90
N ASP A 107 32.41 15.30 -23.35
CA ASP A 107 31.54 14.73 -22.32
C ASP A 107 31.72 15.53 -21.03
N ASN A 108 30.93 16.59 -20.85
CA ASN A 108 30.70 17.19 -19.55
C ASN A 108 29.66 16.35 -18.81
N GLU A 109 30.13 15.36 -18.05
CA GLU A 109 29.36 14.73 -16.98
C GLU A 109 28.96 15.82 -15.95
N PHE A 110 27.78 16.39 -16.12
CA PHE A 110 27.11 17.13 -15.06
C PHE A 110 26.67 16.12 -13.98
N THR A 111 27.56 15.82 -13.03
CA THR A 111 27.17 15.31 -11.71
C THR A 111 26.35 16.38 -11.00
N HIS A 112 25.04 16.40 -11.25
CA HIS A 112 24.10 17.12 -10.40
C HIS A 112 24.14 16.47 -9.01
N VAL A 113 24.87 17.12 -8.09
CA VAL A 113 24.82 16.82 -6.66
C VAL A 113 23.42 17.22 -6.19
N TYR A 114 22.49 16.27 -6.17
CA TYR A 114 21.17 16.47 -5.59
C TYR A 114 21.33 16.69 -4.09
N ALA A 115 21.09 17.92 -3.64
CA ALA A 115 20.96 18.19 -2.22
C ALA A 115 19.73 17.44 -1.71
N ILE A 116 19.94 16.48 -0.80
CA ILE A 116 18.85 15.84 -0.06
C ILE A 116 18.14 16.95 0.71
N PRO A 117 16.84 17.24 0.46
CA PRO A 117 16.12 18.29 1.16
C PRO A 117 16.18 18.03 2.67
N LYS A 118 16.54 19.05 3.45
CA LYS A 118 16.56 18.93 4.91
C LYS A 118 15.13 18.70 5.39
N PRO A 119 14.84 17.67 6.19
CA PRO A 119 13.50 17.45 6.71
C PRO A 119 13.06 18.68 7.52
N LYS A 120 11.94 19.33 7.13
CA LYS A 120 11.28 20.34 7.96
C LYS A 120 10.77 19.63 9.24
N PRO A 121 11.14 20.07 10.45
CA PRO A 121 10.67 19.43 11.67
C PRO A 121 9.18 19.71 11.87
N PHE A 122 8.34 18.69 11.73
CA PHE A 122 6.92 18.78 12.05
C PHE A 122 6.71 18.82 13.57
N ARG A 123 6.06 19.88 14.06
CA ARG A 123 5.60 19.98 15.46
C ARG A 123 4.30 19.17 15.61
N GLY A 124 4.42 17.92 16.02
CA GLY A 124 3.26 17.06 16.30
C GLY A 124 3.66 15.62 16.57
N ALA A 125 4.31 15.36 17.70
CA ALA A 125 4.59 13.99 18.13
C ALA A 125 3.31 13.35 18.67
N ALA A 126 2.58 12.63 17.82
CA ALA A 126 1.60 11.67 18.30
C ALA A 126 2.36 10.54 19.02
N LYS A 127 2.17 10.43 20.34
CA LYS A 127 2.58 9.23 21.08
C LYS A 127 1.72 8.07 20.59
N TRP A 128 2.36 7.02 20.06
CA TRP A 128 1.69 5.80 19.61
C TRP A 128 1.80 4.74 20.70
N ASP A 129 0.67 4.38 21.30
CA ASP A 129 0.56 3.18 22.12
C ASP A 129 0.45 1.93 21.22
N ASN A 130 1.11 0.86 21.65
CA ASN A 130 1.45 -0.34 20.89
C ASN A 130 0.21 -1.20 20.49
N PRO A 131 -0.13 -1.38 19.19
CA PRO A 131 -1.37 -2.03 18.75
C PRO A 131 -1.13 -3.47 18.25
N TYR A 132 -0.99 -4.44 19.16
CA TYR A 132 -1.01 -5.87 18.81
C TYR A 132 -2.17 -6.56 19.51
N ALA A 133 -3.26 -6.89 18.79
CA ALA A 133 -4.04 -8.13 18.99
C ALA A 133 -5.28 -8.26 18.08
N ARG A 134 -5.38 -9.48 17.52
CA ARG A 134 -6.49 -10.25 16.91
C ARG A 134 -7.15 -9.68 15.65
N MET A 135 -6.69 -10.22 14.52
CA MET A 135 -7.21 -9.98 13.18
C MET A 135 -8.06 -11.18 12.69
N ASN A 136 -9.16 -10.92 11.95
CA ASN A 136 -9.85 -11.92 11.16
C ASN A 136 -8.90 -12.49 10.08
N PRO A 137 -8.56 -13.79 10.10
CA PRO A 137 -7.56 -14.38 9.21
C PRO A 137 -8.00 -14.46 7.74
N GLU A 138 -9.31 -14.46 7.44
CA GLU A 138 -9.80 -14.43 6.06
C GLU A 138 -9.66 -13.04 5.45
N ALA A 139 -10.03 -12.01 6.21
CA ALA A 139 -9.81 -10.62 5.83
C ALA A 139 -8.30 -10.33 5.70
N MET A 140 -7.49 -10.87 6.60
CA MET A 140 -6.05 -10.71 6.55
C MET A 140 -5.41 -11.44 5.37
N SER A 141 -5.81 -12.67 5.10
CA SER A 141 -5.36 -13.42 3.92
C SER A 141 -5.76 -12.72 2.63
N ALA A 142 -6.98 -12.20 2.54
CA ALA A 142 -7.37 -11.40 1.39
C ALA A 142 -6.55 -10.11 1.29
N LEU A 143 -6.18 -9.43 2.39
CA LEU A 143 -5.30 -8.25 2.36
C LEU A 143 -3.89 -8.61 1.85
N VAL A 144 -3.27 -9.64 2.43
CA VAL A 144 -1.93 -10.14 2.04
C VAL A 144 -1.88 -10.58 0.57
N ASN A 145 -3.02 -10.99 0.03
CA ASN A 145 -3.18 -11.37 -1.38
C ASN A 145 -3.64 -10.22 -2.29
N GLY A 146 -3.71 -8.97 -1.80
CA GLY A 146 -4.15 -7.80 -2.57
C GLY A 146 -5.65 -7.77 -2.92
N LYS A 147 -6.47 -8.56 -2.22
CA LYS A 147 -7.91 -8.78 -2.45
C LYS A 147 -8.83 -8.04 -1.49
N LEU A 148 -8.33 -7.38 -0.43
CA LEU A 148 -9.18 -6.70 0.56
C LEU A 148 -9.27 -5.18 0.35
N ALA A 149 -10.46 -4.61 0.58
CA ALA A 149 -10.65 -3.18 0.67
C ALA A 149 -10.23 -2.65 2.07
N VAL A 150 -9.55 -1.51 2.07
CA VAL A 150 -9.04 -0.74 3.24
C VAL A 150 -10.12 -0.50 4.33
N THR A 151 -11.41 -0.54 3.98
CA THR A 151 -12.53 -0.23 4.86
C THR A 151 -12.90 -1.32 5.87
N ASP A 152 -12.48 -2.57 5.66
CA ASP A 152 -12.91 -3.72 6.49
C ASP A 152 -12.01 -3.98 7.71
N VAL A 153 -11.12 -3.03 8.00
CA VAL A 153 -9.95 -3.24 8.84
C VAL A 153 -10.07 -2.62 10.25
N GLY A 154 -11.04 -1.73 10.44
CA GLY A 154 -11.23 -1.01 11.70
C GLY A 154 -11.64 -1.87 12.91
N SER A 155 -11.97 -3.15 12.72
CA SER A 155 -12.39 -4.07 13.78
C SER A 155 -11.28 -4.99 14.32
N LEU A 156 -10.04 -4.86 13.83
CA LEU A 156 -8.94 -5.81 14.09
C LEU A 156 -8.03 -5.48 15.28
N PHE A 157 -8.40 -4.53 16.15
CA PHE A 157 -7.52 -4.02 17.19
C PHE A 157 -8.25 -3.93 18.55
N TYR A 158 -8.04 -4.91 19.43
CA TYR A 158 -8.48 -4.86 20.84
C TYR A 158 -7.31 -5.20 21.78
N PRO A 159 -7.01 -4.38 22.81
CA PRO A 159 -5.86 -4.60 23.69
C PRO A 159 -6.25 -5.43 24.93
N SER A 160 -5.50 -6.48 25.23
CA SER A 160 -5.38 -6.97 26.61
C SER A 160 -4.10 -7.78 26.80
N GLY A 161 -3.18 -7.22 27.60
CA GLY A 161 -2.32 -7.93 28.55
C GLY A 161 -1.35 -9.00 28.03
N GLU A 162 -0.06 -8.71 28.20
CA GLU A 162 1.12 -9.58 28.02
C GLU A 162 1.63 -9.75 26.58
N THR A 163 2.87 -9.25 26.35
CA THR A 163 3.59 -9.43 25.09
C THR A 163 4.10 -10.86 25.04
N CYS A 164 3.54 -11.70 24.16
CA CYS A 164 4.07 -13.05 23.94
C CYS A 164 5.48 -12.97 23.34
N ILE A 165 6.42 -13.74 23.91
CA ILE A 165 7.82 -13.82 23.45
C ILE A 165 8.05 -15.24 22.88
N PRO A 166 8.31 -15.38 21.57
CA PRO A 166 8.63 -16.68 20.99
C PRO A 166 10.08 -17.06 21.30
N THR A 167 10.31 -18.29 21.75
CA THR A 167 11.62 -18.77 22.24
C THR A 167 12.07 -20.09 21.64
N ILE A 168 11.18 -20.79 20.94
CA ILE A 168 11.42 -22.12 20.38
C ILE A 168 11.71 -21.96 18.89
N PRO A 169 12.92 -22.27 18.39
CA PRO A 169 13.20 -22.21 16.96
C PRO A 169 12.42 -23.30 16.22
N VAL A 170 12.02 -22.98 14.99
CA VAL A 170 11.45 -23.96 14.06
C VAL A 170 12.57 -24.47 13.15
N ASP A 171 12.87 -25.76 13.26
CA ASP A 171 13.90 -26.42 12.46
C ASP A 171 13.43 -26.67 11.02
N GLY A 172 14.37 -26.86 10.10
CA GLY A 172 14.08 -27.27 8.71
C GLY A 172 13.57 -26.18 7.78
N LEU A 173 13.51 -24.91 8.21
CA LEU A 173 13.18 -23.76 7.36
C LEU A 173 14.43 -23.14 6.70
N GLU A 174 15.40 -23.98 6.37
CA GLU A 174 16.77 -23.57 6.07
C GLU A 174 16.90 -22.77 4.77
N LYS A 175 18.06 -22.13 4.65
CA LYS A 175 18.50 -21.23 3.59
C LYS A 175 18.30 -21.82 2.19
N TYR A 176 17.56 -21.11 1.36
CA TYR A 176 17.48 -21.38 -0.08
C TYR A 176 18.52 -20.52 -0.79
N SER A 177 19.37 -21.12 -1.62
CA SER A 177 20.31 -20.39 -2.47
C SER A 177 19.99 -20.64 -3.94
N PHE A 178 20.14 -19.60 -4.75
CA PHE A 178 19.80 -19.63 -6.17
C PHE A 178 20.71 -18.68 -6.94
N ASN A 179 20.96 -19.00 -8.22
CA ASN A 179 21.88 -18.21 -9.03
C ASN A 179 21.24 -16.86 -9.42
N ALA A 180 22.02 -15.78 -9.41
CA ALA A 180 21.60 -14.45 -9.88
C ALA A 180 20.95 -14.48 -11.26
N THR A 181 21.44 -15.35 -12.15
CA THR A 181 20.96 -15.45 -13.53
C THR A 181 19.65 -16.20 -13.68
N GLU A 182 19.20 -16.92 -12.65
CA GLU A 182 17.97 -17.73 -12.68
C GLU A 182 16.72 -16.94 -12.35
N PHE A 183 16.85 -15.69 -11.90
CA PHE A 183 15.71 -14.87 -11.54
C PHE A 183 15.75 -13.48 -12.16
N ASN A 184 14.54 -13.01 -12.46
CA ASN A 184 14.26 -11.62 -12.75
C ASN A 184 13.15 -11.08 -11.82
N SER A 185 12.43 -11.97 -11.11
CA SER A 185 11.36 -11.60 -10.21
C SER A 185 11.43 -12.41 -8.92
N ILE A 186 11.40 -11.72 -7.79
CA ILE A 186 11.36 -12.34 -6.46
C ILE A 186 10.07 -11.89 -5.77
N THR A 187 9.29 -12.87 -5.32
CA THR A 187 8.13 -12.65 -4.47
C THR A 187 8.32 -13.42 -3.18
N HIS A 188 8.15 -12.78 -2.02
CA HIS A 188 7.98 -13.52 -0.77
C HIS A 188 6.64 -13.17 -0.11
N ARG A 189 6.08 -14.16 0.57
CA ARG A 189 4.79 -14.09 1.25
C ARG A 189 4.88 -14.73 2.61
N VAL A 190 4.39 -14.02 3.62
CA VAL A 190 4.16 -14.54 4.96
C VAL A 190 2.65 -14.62 5.16
N THR A 191 2.15 -15.83 5.39
CA THR A 191 0.72 -16.13 5.54
C THR A 191 0.45 -16.86 6.85
N GLY A 192 -0.80 -16.81 7.33
CA GLY A 192 -1.14 -17.22 8.70
C GLY A 192 -0.69 -16.17 9.71
N ASN A 193 -0.92 -16.39 11.00
CA ASN A 193 -0.54 -15.40 12.02
C ASN A 193 0.94 -15.53 12.39
N ILE A 194 1.83 -15.22 11.45
CA ILE A 194 3.27 -15.11 11.68
C ILE A 194 3.67 -13.65 11.51
N GLY A 195 4.43 -13.14 12.47
CA GLY A 195 5.06 -11.83 12.38
C GLY A 195 6.34 -11.94 11.63
N SER A 196 6.74 -10.92 10.90
CA SER A 196 7.99 -10.97 10.17
C SER A 196 8.66 -9.62 10.08
N ASP A 197 9.91 -9.56 10.52
CA ASP A 197 10.82 -8.55 10.03
C ASP A 197 11.48 -9.05 8.74
N VAL A 198 11.34 -8.26 7.68
CA VAL A 198 11.87 -8.54 6.35
C VAL A 198 13.04 -7.61 6.07
N TYR A 199 14.19 -8.22 5.80
CA TYR A 199 15.43 -7.55 5.44
C TYR A 199 15.84 -7.95 4.03
N ILE A 200 16.01 -6.96 3.14
CA ILE A 200 16.56 -7.17 1.80
C ILE A 200 17.97 -6.59 1.80
N GLU A 201 18.98 -7.46 1.71
CA GLU A 201 20.40 -7.13 1.95
C GLU A 201 21.25 -7.43 0.72
N SER A 202 22.29 -6.64 0.47
CA SER A 202 23.30 -6.96 -0.55
C SER A 202 24.19 -8.10 -0.07
N THR A 203 24.66 -8.94 -1.00
CA THR A 203 25.76 -9.87 -0.75
C THR A 203 26.82 -9.76 -1.84
N SER A 204 28.08 -10.02 -1.49
CA SER A 204 29.18 -10.21 -2.45
C SER A 204 29.21 -11.62 -3.04
N ASP A 205 28.37 -12.52 -2.53
CA ASP A 205 28.23 -13.87 -3.08
C ASP A 205 27.64 -13.79 -4.50
N SER A 206 28.09 -14.69 -5.38
CA SER A 206 27.54 -14.78 -6.74
C SER A 206 26.10 -15.31 -6.77
N SER A 207 25.65 -15.94 -5.69
CA SER A 207 24.31 -16.47 -5.52
C SER A 207 23.46 -15.59 -4.61
N ALA A 208 22.18 -15.45 -4.94
CA ALA A 208 21.19 -14.93 -4.02
C ALA A 208 20.82 -16.00 -2.97
N SER A 209 20.26 -15.56 -1.85
CA SER A 209 19.70 -16.48 -0.87
C SER A 209 18.51 -15.92 -0.11
N PHE A 210 17.59 -16.81 0.25
CA PHE A 210 16.46 -16.54 1.12
C PHE A 210 16.63 -17.32 2.43
N GLU A 211 16.71 -16.61 3.55
CA GLU A 211 16.91 -17.17 4.89
C GLU A 211 15.69 -16.80 5.76
N ALA A 212 15.08 -17.79 6.43
CA ALA A 212 13.97 -17.54 7.35
C ALA A 212 14.26 -18.17 8.72
N HIS A 213 14.44 -17.34 9.74
CA HIS A 213 14.61 -17.77 11.13
C HIS A 213 13.30 -17.57 11.88
N VAL A 214 12.58 -18.67 12.13
CA VAL A 214 11.26 -18.62 12.78
C VAL A 214 11.35 -19.10 14.21
N MET A 215 10.73 -18.34 15.11
CA MET A 215 10.60 -18.62 16.53
C MET A 215 9.12 -18.73 16.87
N VAL A 216 8.75 -19.69 17.73
CA VAL A 216 7.39 -19.87 18.24
C VAL A 216 7.37 -19.93 19.76
N SER A 217 6.22 -19.68 20.38
CA SER A 217 6.04 -19.82 21.82
C SER A 217 5.66 -21.23 22.28
N ASP A 218 5.23 -22.10 21.36
CA ASP A 218 4.69 -23.44 21.63
C ASP A 218 5.12 -24.42 20.51
N PRO A 219 5.67 -25.61 20.83
CA PRO A 219 6.09 -26.59 19.84
C PRO A 219 4.99 -27.05 18.87
N GLU A 220 3.72 -27.04 19.28
CA GLU A 220 2.61 -27.43 18.39
C GLU A 220 2.44 -26.43 17.23
N ILE A 221 2.76 -25.15 17.45
CA ILE A 221 2.74 -24.13 16.39
C ILE A 221 3.80 -24.46 15.33
N ALA A 222 4.98 -24.94 15.74
CA ALA A 222 6.08 -25.23 14.82
C ALA A 222 5.69 -26.25 13.74
N LYS A 223 4.81 -27.21 14.08
CA LYS A 223 4.33 -28.25 13.16
C LYS A 223 3.48 -27.69 12.01
N ASP A 224 2.84 -26.55 12.23
CA ASP A 224 1.99 -25.88 11.24
C ASP A 224 2.77 -24.85 10.40
N ILE A 225 4.05 -24.65 10.69
CA ILE A 225 4.90 -23.71 9.96
C ILE A 225 5.64 -24.44 8.84
N SER A 226 5.52 -23.92 7.63
CA SER A 226 6.19 -24.46 6.45
C SER A 226 6.69 -23.33 5.56
N LEU A 227 7.86 -23.56 4.96
CA LEU A 227 8.42 -22.70 3.93
C LEU A 227 8.39 -23.48 2.61
N THR A 228 7.73 -22.90 1.62
CA THR A 228 7.65 -23.48 0.27
C THR A 228 8.34 -22.55 -0.73
N GLU A 229 9.01 -23.14 -1.70
CA GLU A 229 9.63 -22.46 -2.82
C GLU A 229 8.92 -22.88 -4.11
N GLY A 230 8.59 -21.91 -4.96
CA GLY A 230 8.11 -22.14 -6.31
C GLY A 230 8.94 -21.37 -7.33
N ARG A 231 9.30 -22.03 -8.45
CA ARG A 231 9.99 -21.41 -9.59
C ARG A 231 9.16 -21.62 -10.85
N ASN A 232 9.17 -20.64 -11.75
CA ASN A 232 8.63 -20.80 -13.11
C ASN A 232 9.71 -20.63 -14.18
N GLU A 233 9.38 -20.98 -15.41
CA GLU A 233 10.29 -20.88 -16.57
C GLU A 233 10.66 -19.44 -16.93
N GLU A 234 9.92 -18.45 -16.44
CA GLU A 234 10.13 -17.02 -16.69
C GLU A 234 11.14 -16.38 -15.72
N GLY A 235 11.75 -17.16 -14.81
CA GLY A 235 12.68 -16.65 -13.81
C GLY A 235 11.99 -15.96 -12.62
N LYS A 236 10.73 -16.32 -12.33
CA LYS A 236 10.04 -15.89 -11.13
C LYS A 236 10.25 -16.90 -10.02
N ILE A 237 10.75 -16.41 -8.87
CA ILE A 237 10.89 -17.19 -7.65
C ILE A 237 9.87 -16.68 -6.62
N VAL A 238 9.15 -17.62 -6.01
CA VAL A 238 8.16 -17.36 -4.97
C VAL A 238 8.51 -18.12 -3.71
N PHE A 239 8.77 -17.40 -2.62
CA PHE A 239 8.91 -17.96 -1.29
C PHE A 239 7.63 -17.74 -0.50
N GLN A 240 7.06 -18.79 0.08
CA GLN A 240 5.88 -18.67 0.93
C GLN A 240 6.13 -19.33 2.28
N LEU A 241 6.26 -18.49 3.31
CA LEU A 241 6.22 -18.89 4.70
C LEU A 241 4.77 -18.94 5.16
N SER A 242 4.27 -20.12 5.48
CA SER A 242 2.91 -20.35 5.93
C SER A 242 2.91 -20.76 7.39
N GLY A 243 1.96 -20.24 8.17
CA GLY A 243 1.73 -20.65 9.55
C GLY A 243 0.25 -20.87 9.85
N PRO A 244 -0.09 -21.15 11.12
CA PRO A 244 -1.46 -21.41 11.50
C PRO A 244 -2.36 -20.18 11.31
N LYS A 245 -3.60 -20.43 10.85
CA LYS A 245 -4.63 -19.38 10.69
C LYS A 245 -5.08 -18.77 12.00
N TRP A 246 -4.87 -19.46 13.11
CA TRP A 246 -5.24 -18.99 14.45
C TRP A 246 -4.16 -19.38 15.44
N LEU A 247 -3.71 -18.40 16.23
CA LEU A 247 -2.86 -18.65 17.37
C LEU A 247 -3.74 -18.67 18.62
N GLY A 248 -3.51 -19.64 19.50
CA GLY A 248 -4.13 -19.68 20.81
C GLY A 248 -3.90 -18.41 21.62
N GLN A 249 -4.64 -18.25 22.71
CA GLN A 249 -4.36 -17.17 23.66
C GLN A 249 -2.92 -17.30 24.18
N ASN A 250 -2.20 -16.18 24.24
CA ASN A 250 -0.81 -16.09 24.66
C ASN A 250 0.18 -16.94 23.83
N LYS A 251 -0.22 -17.30 22.60
CA LYS A 251 0.65 -17.98 21.63
C LYS A 251 1.10 -17.00 20.54
N CYS A 252 2.35 -17.12 20.12
CA CYS A 252 2.92 -16.28 19.07
C CYS A 252 3.91 -17.04 18.19
N ALA A 253 4.01 -16.57 16.95
CA ALA A 253 5.02 -16.96 15.97
C ALA A 253 5.63 -15.69 15.35
N TYR A 254 6.94 -15.70 15.17
CA TYR A 254 7.68 -14.58 14.61
C TYR A 254 8.85 -15.07 13.77
N ALA A 255 9.09 -14.39 12.65
CA ALA A 255 10.10 -14.73 11.66
C ALA A 255 11.05 -13.55 11.45
N ARG A 256 12.34 -13.83 11.33
CA ARG A 256 13.30 -12.93 10.71
C ARG A 256 13.60 -13.46 9.31
N ILE A 257 13.21 -12.72 8.29
CA ILE A 257 13.41 -13.07 6.89
C ILE A 257 14.52 -12.19 6.33
N VAL A 258 15.55 -12.82 5.74
CA VAL A 258 16.66 -12.13 5.09
C VAL A 258 16.76 -12.62 3.65
N LEU A 259 16.50 -11.72 2.70
CA LEU A 259 16.75 -11.94 1.27
C LEU A 259 18.07 -11.26 0.91
N LYS A 260 19.09 -12.05 0.59
CA LYS A 260 20.39 -11.57 0.11
C LYS A 260 20.39 -11.57 -1.41
N ILE A 261 20.65 -10.42 -2.02
CA ILE A 261 20.74 -10.23 -3.48
C ILE A 261 22.19 -9.88 -3.83
N PRO A 262 22.83 -10.55 -4.80
CA PRO A 262 24.17 -10.22 -5.25
C PRO A 262 24.27 -8.77 -5.71
N ASP A 263 25.36 -8.11 -5.35
CA ASP A 263 25.68 -6.74 -5.77
C ASP A 263 25.85 -6.58 -7.29
N THR A 264 26.09 -7.68 -8.00
CA THR A 264 26.14 -7.76 -9.47
C THR A 264 24.78 -7.59 -10.15
N VAL A 265 23.67 -7.75 -9.42
CA VAL A 265 22.32 -7.55 -9.98
C VAL A 265 22.04 -6.05 -10.11
N THR A 266 21.80 -5.61 -11.34
CA THR A 266 21.55 -4.19 -11.67
C THR A 266 20.13 -3.91 -12.12
N ASP A 267 19.39 -4.94 -12.53
CA ASP A 267 17.99 -4.84 -12.93
C ASP A 267 17.18 -6.00 -12.32
N LEU A 268 15.96 -5.70 -11.87
CA LEU A 268 15.05 -6.70 -11.35
C LEU A 268 13.63 -6.39 -11.81
N VAL A 269 13.02 -7.28 -12.60
CA VAL A 269 11.67 -7.11 -13.16
C VAL A 269 10.65 -6.90 -12.04
N ALA A 270 10.73 -7.64 -10.93
CA ALA A 270 9.88 -7.34 -9.79
C ALA A 270 10.44 -7.82 -8.43
N LEU A 271 10.27 -7.00 -7.40
CA LEU A 271 10.45 -7.36 -6.00
C LEU A 271 9.13 -7.17 -5.24
N ARG A 272 8.54 -8.26 -4.77
CA ARG A 272 7.24 -8.24 -4.07
C ARG A 272 7.34 -8.84 -2.67
N SER A 273 6.88 -8.09 -1.68
CA SER A 273 6.98 -8.45 -0.26
C SER A 273 5.61 -8.37 0.38
N ASN A 274 5.10 -9.48 0.91
CA ASN A 274 3.78 -9.54 1.53
C ASN A 274 3.88 -10.14 2.93
N PHE A 275 3.45 -9.42 3.95
CA PHE A 275 3.45 -9.90 5.32
C PHE A 275 2.36 -9.23 6.16
N ILE A 276 2.13 -9.71 7.38
CA ILE A 276 1.07 -9.16 8.24
C ILE A 276 1.65 -8.09 9.15
N TYR A 277 2.52 -8.45 10.08
CA TYR A 277 3.07 -7.52 11.07
C TYR A 277 4.59 -7.58 11.11
N GLY A 278 5.24 -6.42 11.28
CA GLY A 278 6.69 -6.33 11.47
C GLY A 278 7.32 -5.19 10.70
N LYS A 279 8.64 -5.24 10.49
CA LYS A 279 9.40 -4.18 9.82
C LYS A 279 9.81 -4.61 8.42
N TYR A 280 9.88 -3.63 7.51
CA TYR A 280 10.50 -3.81 6.20
C TYR A 280 11.73 -2.93 6.10
N LYS A 281 12.87 -3.51 5.71
CA LYS A 281 14.11 -2.77 5.48
C LYS A 281 14.75 -3.22 4.16
N LEU A 282 15.02 -2.26 3.30
CA LEU A 282 15.81 -2.45 2.09
C LEU A 282 17.19 -1.81 2.28
N ASP A 283 18.24 -2.55 1.95
CA ASP A 283 19.59 -2.05 1.98
C ASP A 283 19.80 -0.89 0.99
N LYS A 284 20.53 0.13 1.44
CA LYS A 284 20.73 1.36 0.66
C LYS A 284 21.57 1.11 -0.59
N SER A 285 22.55 0.21 -0.54
CA SER A 285 23.41 -0.09 -1.69
C SER A 285 22.59 -0.73 -2.81
N LEU A 286 21.74 -1.72 -2.47
CA LEU A 286 20.81 -2.35 -3.43
C LEU A 286 19.83 -1.36 -4.03
N ALA A 287 19.21 -0.51 -3.20
CA ALA A 287 18.25 0.48 -3.67
C ALA A 287 18.83 1.47 -4.70
N HIS A 288 20.14 1.73 -4.63
CA HIS A 288 20.85 2.56 -5.59
C HIS A 288 21.35 1.81 -6.82
N ALA A 289 21.75 0.55 -6.64
CA ALA A 289 22.33 -0.30 -7.68
C ALA A 289 21.27 -0.88 -8.64
N ILE A 290 20.11 -1.25 -8.12
CA ILE A 290 19.06 -1.95 -8.87
C ILE A 290 18.06 -0.95 -9.48
N ASN A 291 17.73 -1.11 -10.76
CA ASN A 291 16.50 -0.58 -11.34
C ASN A 291 15.40 -1.63 -11.22
N PHE A 292 14.38 -1.33 -10.43
CA PHE A 292 13.23 -2.21 -10.27
C PHE A 292 12.22 -1.97 -11.40
N GLY A 293 11.63 -3.02 -11.98
CA GLY A 293 10.39 -2.89 -12.75
C GLY A 293 9.25 -2.57 -11.78
N ASP A 294 8.72 -3.61 -11.14
CA ASP A 294 7.74 -3.48 -10.07
C ASP A 294 8.37 -3.62 -8.68
N PHE A 295 8.17 -2.62 -7.82
CA PHE A 295 8.50 -2.70 -6.40
C PHE A 295 7.22 -2.67 -5.56
N GLU A 296 6.92 -3.78 -4.87
CA GLU A 296 5.67 -3.96 -4.14
C GLU A 296 5.90 -4.38 -2.68
N VAL A 297 5.29 -3.66 -1.75
CA VAL A 297 5.30 -4.00 -0.32
C VAL A 297 3.88 -3.90 0.24
N ASN A 298 3.32 -5.03 0.66
CA ASN A 298 2.02 -5.11 1.30
C ASN A 298 2.19 -5.59 2.74
N ALA A 299 1.73 -4.78 3.69
CA ALA A 299 1.74 -5.10 5.10
C ALA A 299 0.38 -4.81 5.76
N ALA A 300 0.06 -5.49 6.86
CA ALA A 300 -1.08 -5.07 7.68
C ALA A 300 -0.64 -4.04 8.73
N VAL A 301 0.39 -4.34 9.51
CA VAL A 301 0.91 -3.45 10.55
C VAL A 301 2.41 -3.35 10.38
N SER A 302 2.88 -2.24 9.80
CA SER A 302 4.31 -2.07 9.55
C SER A 302 4.74 -0.62 9.53
N SER A 303 6.00 -0.41 9.91
CA SER A 303 6.75 0.79 9.57
C SER A 303 7.60 0.48 8.33
N ILE A 304 7.18 1.00 7.18
CA ILE A 304 7.86 0.81 5.90
C ILE A 304 8.71 2.04 5.66
N VAL A 305 10.03 1.88 5.82
CA VAL A 305 11.00 2.94 5.56
C VAL A 305 11.92 2.46 4.46
N THR A 306 11.88 3.14 3.32
CA THR A 306 12.70 2.80 2.16
C THR A 306 13.76 3.88 1.90
N PRO A 307 15.00 3.49 1.56
CA PRO A 307 15.97 4.42 0.97
C PRO A 307 15.48 4.90 -0.40
N PRO A 308 16.14 5.88 -1.05
CA PRO A 308 15.81 6.28 -2.41
C PRO A 308 15.90 5.10 -3.40
N ILE A 309 14.77 4.73 -4.02
CA ILE A 309 14.66 3.61 -4.96
C ILE A 309 14.45 4.13 -6.40
N ARG A 310 14.96 3.40 -7.40
CA ARG A 310 14.63 3.59 -8.82
C ARG A 310 13.69 2.48 -9.28
N ALA A 311 12.48 2.81 -9.69
CA ALA A 311 11.51 1.81 -10.14
C ALA A 311 10.68 2.28 -11.33
N GLU A 312 10.10 1.36 -12.10
CA GLU A 312 9.05 1.73 -13.05
C GLU A 312 7.72 1.97 -12.33
N ASN A 313 7.31 0.98 -11.52
CA ASN A 313 6.07 0.97 -10.76
C ASN A 313 6.35 0.71 -9.28
N ILE A 314 5.70 1.47 -8.40
CA ILE A 314 5.78 1.28 -6.95
C ILE A 314 4.37 1.11 -6.39
N VAL A 315 4.18 0.06 -5.60
CA VAL A 315 2.94 -0.20 -4.87
C VAL A 315 3.26 -0.48 -3.41
N ILE A 316 2.77 0.37 -2.51
CA ILE A 316 2.93 0.16 -1.07
C ILE A 316 1.57 0.25 -0.41
N ASN A 317 1.14 -0.84 0.24
CA ASN A 317 -0.10 -0.88 0.98
C ASN A 317 0.20 -1.23 2.44
N THR A 318 -0.29 -0.41 3.36
CA THR A 318 -0.36 -0.76 4.77
C THR A 318 -1.79 -0.66 5.27
N VAL A 319 -2.13 -1.44 6.29
CA VAL A 319 -3.33 -1.16 7.06
C VAL A 319 -3.03 -0.11 8.12
N SER A 320 -1.99 -0.33 8.91
CA SER A 320 -1.63 0.52 10.02
C SER A 320 -0.12 0.72 10.06
N GLY A 321 0.30 1.95 10.28
CA GLY A 321 1.70 2.32 10.44
C GLY A 321 2.19 3.33 9.41
N THR A 322 3.48 3.63 9.50
CA THR A 322 4.11 4.72 8.76
C THR A 322 4.71 4.23 7.45
N ILE A 323 4.49 4.97 6.37
CA ILE A 323 5.17 4.78 5.10
C ILE A 323 6.05 6.01 4.84
N HIS A 324 7.35 5.77 4.72
CA HIS A 324 8.33 6.80 4.38
C HIS A 324 9.28 6.32 3.28
N GLY A 325 9.50 7.15 2.26
CA GLY A 325 10.41 6.80 1.18
C GLY A 325 10.59 7.90 0.14
N TYR A 326 11.60 7.73 -0.71
CA TYR A 326 11.84 8.57 -1.87
C TYR A 326 11.94 7.70 -3.12
N TYR A 327 11.24 8.08 -4.18
CA TYR A 327 11.04 7.20 -5.31
C TYR A 327 11.35 7.91 -6.61
N ARG A 328 12.31 7.39 -7.38
CA ARG A 328 12.55 7.83 -8.75
C ARG A 328 11.80 6.90 -9.70
N ILE A 329 10.68 7.39 -10.23
CA ILE A 329 9.77 6.59 -11.05
C ILE A 329 9.84 6.95 -12.53
N SER A 330 9.55 5.97 -13.40
CA SER A 330 9.28 6.21 -14.82
C SER A 330 7.81 6.05 -15.20
N SER A 331 6.97 5.40 -14.39
CA SER A 331 5.55 5.21 -14.69
C SER A 331 4.64 5.56 -13.52
N SER A 332 4.67 4.81 -12.41
CA SER A 332 3.67 5.00 -11.36
C SER A 332 4.14 4.77 -9.94
N VAL A 333 3.48 5.44 -8.99
CA VAL A 333 3.59 5.21 -7.56
C VAL A 333 2.20 5.23 -6.93
N SER A 334 1.87 4.18 -6.18
CA SER A 334 0.59 4.00 -5.51
C SER A 334 0.84 3.62 -4.06
N VAL A 335 0.52 4.52 -3.14
CA VAL A 335 0.76 4.36 -1.70
C VAL A 335 -0.56 4.49 -0.96
N HIS A 336 -0.94 3.44 -0.22
CA HIS A 336 -2.20 3.40 0.50
C HIS A 336 -2.00 3.01 1.97
N SER A 337 -2.76 3.67 2.84
CA SER A 337 -2.85 3.33 4.27
C SER A 337 -4.31 3.35 4.75
N VAL A 338 -4.68 2.53 5.73
CA VAL A 338 -5.94 2.77 6.49
C VAL A 338 -5.67 3.80 7.57
N SER A 339 -4.61 3.58 8.36
CA SER A 339 -4.31 4.36 9.55
C SER A 339 -2.81 4.57 9.69
N GLY A 340 -2.33 5.76 9.38
CA GLY A 340 -0.93 6.11 9.60
C GLY A 340 -0.47 7.25 8.73
N LYS A 341 0.79 7.64 8.95
CA LYS A 341 1.45 8.72 8.21
C LYS A 341 2.02 8.18 6.90
N ILE A 342 1.70 8.85 5.79
CA ILE A 342 2.35 8.67 4.49
C ILE A 342 3.22 9.91 4.24
N ASP A 343 4.52 9.73 4.03
CA ASP A 343 5.47 10.80 3.74
C ASP A 343 6.44 10.34 2.65
N VAL A 344 6.11 10.70 1.42
CA VAL A 344 6.78 10.19 0.23
C VAL A 344 7.30 11.32 -0.63
N GLY A 345 8.52 11.17 -1.13
CA GLY A 345 9.06 12.00 -2.20
C GLY A 345 9.05 11.22 -3.52
N VAL A 346 8.70 11.89 -4.62
CA VAL A 346 8.59 11.27 -5.94
C VAL A 346 9.34 12.13 -6.94
N ASN A 347 10.34 11.54 -7.61
CA ASN A 347 11.05 12.15 -8.72
C ASN A 347 10.61 11.48 -10.01
N VAL A 348 9.87 12.23 -10.82
CA VAL A 348 9.36 11.73 -12.11
C VAL A 348 10.46 11.92 -13.16
N ARG A 349 11.01 10.82 -13.68
CA ARG A 349 11.83 10.85 -14.90
C ARG A 349 10.91 11.31 -16.04
N LYS A 350 11.40 12.15 -16.96
CA LYS A 350 10.66 12.65 -18.13
C LYS A 350 9.93 11.51 -18.86
N ALA A 351 8.70 11.25 -18.44
CA ALA A 351 7.87 10.17 -18.91
C ALA A 351 6.64 10.81 -19.55
N ASP A 352 6.19 10.26 -20.66
CA ASP A 352 5.03 10.78 -21.38
C ASP A 352 3.78 10.81 -20.49
N LYS A 353 3.68 9.86 -19.55
CA LYS A 353 2.60 9.75 -18.57
C LYS A 353 3.17 9.27 -17.23
N SER A 354 2.73 9.88 -16.13
CA SER A 354 3.03 9.39 -14.78
C SER A 354 1.81 9.38 -13.86
N SER A 355 1.70 8.44 -12.93
CA SER A 355 0.59 8.42 -11.98
C SER A 355 1.08 8.33 -10.55
N ILE A 356 0.78 9.36 -9.77
CA ILE A 356 1.15 9.48 -8.36
C ILE A 356 -0.14 9.42 -7.54
N VAL A 357 -0.29 8.38 -6.72
CA VAL A 357 -1.44 8.21 -5.83
C VAL A 357 -0.95 7.97 -4.41
N ALA A 358 -1.36 8.81 -3.47
CA ALA A 358 -1.12 8.66 -2.04
C ALA A 358 -2.44 8.86 -1.29
N GLU A 359 -2.97 7.81 -0.68
CA GLU A 359 -4.26 7.87 0.00
C GLU A 359 -4.23 7.22 1.38
N SER A 360 -4.84 7.89 2.37
CA SER A 360 -5.06 7.32 3.69
C SER A 360 -6.51 7.46 4.14
N VAL A 361 -7.01 6.60 5.03
CA VAL A 361 -8.29 6.86 5.72
C VAL A 361 -8.06 7.78 6.92
N SER A 362 -7.04 7.53 7.73
CA SER A 362 -6.69 8.35 8.88
C SER A 362 -5.18 8.52 9.01
N GLY A 363 -4.74 9.72 9.41
CA GLY A 363 -3.33 10.09 9.50
C GLY A 363 -3.03 11.28 8.60
N SER A 364 -1.76 11.53 8.29
CA SER A 364 -1.38 12.60 7.38
C SER A 364 -0.78 12.04 6.09
N VAL A 365 -0.99 12.77 5.00
CA VAL A 365 -0.42 12.45 3.68
C VAL A 365 0.43 13.62 3.22
N THR A 366 1.74 13.41 3.14
CA THR A 366 2.71 14.37 2.61
C THR A 366 3.32 13.79 1.34
N VAL A 367 3.21 14.53 0.23
CA VAL A 367 3.79 14.14 -1.07
C VAL A 367 4.67 15.27 -1.59
N ARG A 368 5.96 14.99 -1.75
CA ARG A 368 6.90 15.88 -2.44
C ARG A 368 7.11 15.40 -3.86
N VAL A 369 7.01 16.27 -4.84
CA VAL A 369 7.12 15.92 -6.26
C VAL A 369 8.20 16.76 -6.90
N ALA A 370 9.22 16.10 -7.43
CA ALA A 370 10.34 16.74 -8.09
C ALA A 370 10.50 16.23 -9.53
N GLY A 371 11.31 16.94 -10.31
CA GLY A 371 11.78 16.50 -11.62
C GLY A 371 10.84 16.91 -12.75
N GLY A 372 10.54 15.97 -13.66
CA GLY A 372 9.82 16.26 -14.90
C GLY A 372 8.29 16.23 -14.79
N PHE A 373 7.71 16.37 -13.59
CA PHE A 373 6.25 16.34 -13.45
C PHE A 373 5.64 17.57 -14.15
N ASP A 374 4.72 17.29 -15.07
CA ASP A 374 3.91 18.26 -15.80
C ASP A 374 2.52 17.64 -16.02
N GLY A 375 1.52 18.09 -15.28
CA GLY A 375 0.23 17.42 -15.23
C GLY A 375 -0.78 18.00 -14.27
N THR A 376 -1.85 17.23 -14.01
CA THR A 376 -2.94 17.64 -13.10
C THR A 376 -2.73 17.11 -11.69
N PHE A 377 -3.25 17.84 -10.71
CA PHE A 377 -3.26 17.39 -9.32
C PHE A 377 -4.63 17.51 -8.65
N LEU A 378 -4.85 16.63 -7.69
CA LEU A 378 -5.97 16.63 -6.75
C LEU A 378 -5.44 16.36 -5.34
N ALA A 379 -5.58 17.34 -4.45
CA ALA A 379 -5.31 17.21 -3.02
C ALA A 379 -6.62 17.42 -2.24
N ARG A 380 -7.02 16.47 -1.38
CA ARG A 380 -8.29 16.58 -0.64
C ARG A 380 -8.31 15.92 0.74
N THR A 381 -9.07 16.52 1.65
CA THR A 381 -9.43 15.93 2.94
C THR A 381 -10.92 16.10 3.24
N ILE A 382 -11.50 15.24 4.09
CA ILE A 382 -12.85 15.45 4.64
C ILE A 382 -12.75 16.24 5.95
N ASN A 383 -11.84 15.82 6.84
CA ASN A 383 -11.59 16.40 8.14
C ASN A 383 -10.09 16.67 8.32
N GLY A 384 -9.68 17.91 8.08
CA GLY A 384 -8.30 18.39 8.19
C GLY A 384 -8.08 19.59 7.27
N GLU A 385 -6.81 19.89 6.99
CA GLU A 385 -6.41 20.94 6.06
C GLU A 385 -5.67 20.38 4.85
N VAL A 386 -5.76 21.12 3.74
CA VAL A 386 -4.99 20.84 2.53
C VAL A 386 -4.05 21.99 2.26
N GLU A 387 -2.78 21.68 2.08
CA GLU A 387 -1.72 22.59 1.66
C GLU A 387 -1.14 22.08 0.34
N VAL A 388 -0.95 23.01 -0.60
CA VAL A 388 -0.29 22.74 -1.89
C VAL A 388 0.61 23.93 -2.15
N GLU A 389 1.91 23.67 -2.25
CA GLU A 389 2.95 24.68 -2.42
C GLU A 389 3.82 24.37 -3.63
N ASP A 390 4.37 25.43 -4.21
CA ASP A 390 5.38 25.41 -5.27
C ASP A 390 6.67 25.98 -4.66
N ASP A 391 7.61 25.10 -4.32
CA ASP A 391 8.96 25.46 -3.82
C ASP A 391 9.98 25.50 -4.96
N SER A 392 9.51 25.52 -6.23
CA SER A 392 10.38 25.68 -7.38
C SER A 392 10.99 27.10 -7.43
N ASP A 393 11.93 27.29 -8.35
CA ASP A 393 12.76 28.48 -8.56
C ASP A 393 12.05 29.81 -8.89
N GLY A 394 10.75 29.92 -8.59
CA GLY A 394 9.93 31.10 -8.86
C GLY A 394 9.31 31.08 -10.26
N SER A 395 9.29 29.93 -10.93
CA SER A 395 8.74 29.77 -12.29
C SER A 395 7.21 29.80 -12.38
N ASN A 396 6.50 30.01 -11.26
CA ASN A 396 5.04 30.17 -11.16
C ASN A 396 4.29 29.08 -11.96
N ARG A 397 4.63 27.82 -11.72
CA ARG A 397 4.13 26.67 -12.50
C ARG A 397 2.84 26.10 -11.93
N LEU A 398 2.48 26.51 -10.72
CA LEU A 398 1.30 26.03 -9.99
C LEU A 398 0.07 26.89 -10.31
N HIS A 399 -0.91 26.28 -10.97
CA HIS A 399 -2.17 26.91 -11.34
C HIS A 399 -3.33 26.19 -10.66
N PHE A 400 -4.12 26.91 -9.85
CA PHE A 400 -5.27 26.35 -9.17
C PHE A 400 -6.56 26.53 -9.97
N ASP A 401 -7.26 25.43 -10.23
CA ASP A 401 -8.66 25.44 -10.66
C ASP A 401 -9.60 25.62 -9.46
N LYS A 402 -9.24 25.01 -8.33
CA LYS A 402 -9.95 25.13 -7.04
C LYS A 402 -8.94 25.24 -5.93
N ASN A 403 -9.12 26.22 -5.04
CA ASN A 403 -8.27 26.46 -3.88
C ASN A 403 -9.13 26.65 -2.63
N LEU A 404 -9.73 25.57 -2.15
CA LEU A 404 -10.52 25.54 -0.92
C LEU A 404 -9.68 24.90 0.20
N SER A 405 -10.00 25.22 1.46
CA SER A 405 -9.26 24.70 2.63
C SER A 405 -9.17 23.17 2.70
N ARG A 406 -10.16 22.46 2.13
CA ARG A 406 -10.24 20.99 2.17
C ARG A 406 -10.05 20.31 0.82
N VAL A 407 -10.01 21.08 -0.28
CA VAL A 407 -9.90 20.54 -1.63
C VAL A 407 -9.14 21.55 -2.48
N LYS A 408 -8.02 21.10 -3.05
CA LYS A 408 -7.29 21.84 -4.05
C LYS A 408 -7.12 21.00 -5.32
N THR A 409 -7.37 21.61 -6.47
CA THR A 409 -7.17 20.99 -7.78
C THR A 409 -6.55 22.00 -8.73
N GLY A 410 -5.81 21.51 -9.72
CA GLY A 410 -5.19 22.36 -10.70
C GLY A 410 -4.16 21.63 -11.55
N THR A 411 -3.25 22.39 -12.11
CA THR A 411 -2.13 21.91 -12.93
C THR A 411 -0.80 22.40 -12.38
N PHE A 412 0.25 21.62 -12.63
CA PHE A 412 1.64 22.04 -12.41
C PHE A 412 2.39 21.89 -13.73
N GLY A 413 2.90 22.99 -14.29
CA GLY A 413 3.49 23.02 -15.64
C GLY A 413 3.53 24.44 -16.23
N PRO A 414 4.11 24.64 -17.42
CA PRO A 414 4.14 25.94 -18.09
C PRO A 414 2.74 26.42 -18.53
N ASP A 415 2.42 27.68 -18.24
CA ASP A 415 1.13 28.38 -18.41
C ASP A 415 0.45 28.27 -19.80
N SER A 416 1.19 27.96 -20.88
CA SER A 416 0.80 28.46 -22.21
C SER A 416 0.16 27.49 -23.20
N ASN A 417 0.20 26.16 -23.02
CA ASN A 417 -0.46 25.20 -23.94
C ASN A 417 -0.13 23.74 -23.61
N THR A 418 0.13 23.42 -22.35
CA THR A 418 0.20 22.02 -21.93
C THR A 418 -1.17 21.41 -22.17
N ARG A 419 -1.33 20.70 -23.30
CA ARG A 419 -2.21 19.53 -23.35
C ARG A 419 -1.94 18.85 -22.03
N VAL A 420 -2.92 18.89 -21.12
CA VAL A 420 -2.85 18.25 -19.80
C VAL A 420 -1.96 17.04 -19.96
N GLY A 421 -0.73 17.11 -19.46
CA GLY A 421 0.16 15.96 -19.53
C GLY A 421 -0.63 14.82 -18.92
N ASP A 422 -0.56 13.62 -19.50
CA ASP A 422 -1.29 12.48 -18.95
C ASP A 422 -0.81 12.13 -17.51
N SER A 423 0.18 12.87 -17.00
CA SER A 423 0.59 12.84 -15.62
C SER A 423 -0.51 13.33 -14.67
N SER A 424 -0.72 12.55 -13.62
CA SER A 424 -1.73 12.84 -12.60
C SER A 424 -1.17 12.61 -11.20
N LEU A 425 -1.48 13.54 -10.30
CA LEU A 425 -1.24 13.42 -8.87
C LEU A 425 -2.56 13.39 -8.11
N LYS A 426 -2.70 12.44 -7.18
CA LYS A 426 -3.80 12.36 -6.24
C LYS A 426 -3.27 12.12 -4.83
N ALA A 427 -3.43 13.11 -3.96
CA ALA A 427 -3.17 13.00 -2.53
C ALA A 427 -4.49 13.16 -1.76
N ALA A 428 -4.86 12.17 -0.93
CA ALA A 428 -6.13 12.25 -0.22
C ALA A 428 -6.10 11.61 1.17
N VAL A 429 -6.86 12.19 2.09
CA VAL A 429 -7.14 11.58 3.39
C VAL A 429 -8.59 11.79 3.80
N ILE A 430 -9.17 10.93 4.64
CA ILE A 430 -10.50 11.21 5.23
C ILE A 430 -10.34 12.03 6.51
N ASN A 431 -9.51 11.54 7.45
CA ASN A 431 -9.26 12.18 8.74
C ASN A 431 -7.77 12.51 8.93
N GLY A 432 -7.42 13.75 8.64
CA GLY A 432 -6.12 14.37 8.85
C GLY A 432 -5.74 15.30 7.71
N ASP A 433 -4.47 15.69 7.67
CA ASP A 433 -3.99 16.74 6.78
C ASP A 433 -3.33 16.17 5.52
N VAL A 434 -3.43 16.93 4.44
CA VAL A 434 -2.76 16.66 3.16
C VAL A 434 -1.82 17.81 2.84
N SER A 435 -0.56 17.49 2.54
CA SER A 435 0.43 18.45 2.07
C SER A 435 1.05 17.93 0.77
N VAL A 436 1.02 18.77 -0.28
CA VAL A 436 1.68 18.50 -1.55
C VAL A 436 2.68 19.63 -1.82
N GLU A 437 3.93 19.29 -2.04
CA GLU A 437 5.02 20.24 -2.32
C GLU A 437 5.63 19.87 -3.67
N PHE A 438 5.61 20.81 -4.61
CA PHE A 438 6.29 20.67 -5.90
C PHE A 438 7.69 21.31 -5.80
N GLU A 439 8.73 20.59 -6.19
CA GLU A 439 10.16 20.96 -6.12
C GLU A 439 10.79 21.13 -7.51
#